data_AF-A0AB34Z5M5-F1
#
_entry.id   AF-A0AB34Z5M5-F1
#
_cell.length_a   1.000
_cell.length_b   1.000
_cell.length_c   1.000
_cell.angle_alpha   90.00
_cell.angle_beta   90.00
_cell.angle_gamma   90.00
#
_symmetry.space_group_name_H-M   'P 1'
#
loop_
_entity.id
_entity.type
_entity.pdbx_description
1 polymer ?
#
loop_
_entity_poly.entity_id
_entity_poly.type
_entity_poly.pdbx_seq_one_letter_code
_entity_poly.pdbx_strand_id
1 'polypeptide(L)'
;MTGEFISFIKDRVDHPEFFCWAGYWLVGIDNDKSRQLWLSHLSLFSDKADDDALYPRMHPSRDNSSVLETFNQFFASMILYDLSKQWVSQPGPFKLDYGWLTAKYEDPSFIKQANGIFNKHYGYNLEDFEIVDNLSE
;
A
#
# COMPACT_ATOMS: atom_id res chain seq x y z
N MET A 1 3.22 -14.25 1.49
CA MET A 1 4.42 -13.59 2.07
C MET A 1 5.60 -14.57 2.22
N THR A 2 5.39 -15.79 2.71
CA THR A 2 6.45 -16.82 2.82
C THR A 2 6.99 -17.31 1.48
N GLY A 3 6.14 -17.46 0.46
CA GLY A 3 6.55 -17.88 -0.89
C GLY A 3 7.53 -16.92 -1.55
N GLU A 4 7.19 -15.63 -1.61
CA GLU A 4 8.08 -14.59 -2.16
C GLU A 4 9.42 -14.50 -1.43
N PHE A 5 9.40 -14.61 -0.09
CA PHE A 5 10.62 -14.63 0.70
C PHE A 5 11.52 -15.83 0.35
N ILE A 6 10.94 -17.02 0.20
CA ILE A 6 11.71 -18.23 -0.17
C ILE A 6 12.28 -18.08 -1.58
N SER A 7 11.49 -17.59 -2.54
CA SER A 7 11.95 -17.31 -3.91
C SER A 7 13.12 -16.33 -3.92
N PHE A 8 13.03 -15.23 -3.14
CA PHE A 8 14.11 -14.26 -3.00
C PHE A 8 15.39 -14.87 -2.43
N ILE A 9 15.29 -15.69 -1.37
CA ILE A 9 16.46 -16.35 -0.80
C ILE A 9 17.10 -17.32 -1.79
N LYS A 10 16.28 -18.08 -2.53
CA LYS A 10 16.78 -19.01 -3.55
C LYS A 10 17.54 -18.27 -4.64
N ASP A 11 16.93 -17.27 -5.24
CA ASP A 11 17.56 -16.49 -6.32
C ASP A 11 18.82 -15.78 -5.83
N ARG A 12 18.86 -15.35 -4.56
CA ARG A 12 20.04 -14.76 -3.94
C ARG A 12 21.20 -15.75 -3.77
N VAL A 13 20.90 -17.00 -3.45
CA VAL A 13 21.91 -18.06 -3.35
C VAL A 13 22.43 -18.44 -4.74
N ASP A 14 21.54 -18.51 -5.74
CA ASP A 14 21.88 -18.91 -7.11
C ASP A 14 22.60 -17.80 -7.90
N HIS A 15 22.32 -16.52 -7.59
CA HIS A 15 22.84 -15.34 -8.30
C HIS A 15 23.39 -14.24 -7.36
N PRO A 16 24.32 -14.56 -6.45
CA PRO A 16 24.79 -13.62 -5.42
C PRO A 16 25.41 -12.34 -6.00
N GLU A 17 26.04 -12.42 -7.18
CA GLU A 17 26.65 -11.30 -7.88
C GLU A 17 25.64 -10.19 -8.20
N PHE A 18 24.43 -10.56 -8.60
CA PHE A 18 23.35 -9.63 -8.89
C PHE A 18 22.86 -8.95 -7.61
N PHE A 19 22.60 -9.73 -6.55
CA PHE A 19 22.04 -9.18 -5.30
C PHE A 19 23.07 -8.37 -4.49
N CYS A 20 24.37 -8.61 -4.67
CA CYS A 20 25.39 -7.73 -4.12
C CYS A 20 25.42 -6.40 -4.87
N TRP A 21 25.51 -6.41 -6.20
CA TRP A 21 25.81 -5.22 -7.03
C TRP A 21 24.76 -4.99 -8.14
N ALA A 22 23.48 -4.94 -7.77
CA ALA A 22 22.37 -4.89 -8.73
C ALA A 22 22.48 -3.76 -9.76
N GLY A 23 22.94 -2.57 -9.34
CA GLY A 23 23.12 -1.42 -10.25
C GLY A 23 24.11 -1.69 -11.39
N TYR A 24 25.25 -2.33 -11.08
CA TYR A 24 26.23 -2.71 -12.10
C TYR A 24 25.64 -3.73 -13.08
N TRP A 25 24.93 -4.73 -12.58
CA TRP A 25 24.33 -5.79 -13.40
C TRP A 25 23.08 -5.37 -14.19
N LEU A 26 22.46 -4.25 -13.83
CA LEU A 26 21.32 -3.67 -14.55
C LEU A 26 21.72 -2.65 -15.63
N VAL A 27 22.86 -1.99 -15.47
CA VAL A 27 23.29 -0.90 -16.37
C VAL A 27 24.56 -1.23 -17.16
N GLY A 28 25.50 -1.97 -16.55
CA GLY A 28 26.84 -2.21 -17.10
C GLY A 28 26.93 -3.40 -18.06
N ILE A 29 25.96 -4.32 -18.03
CA ILE A 29 25.90 -5.51 -18.88
C ILE A 29 24.43 -5.68 -19.30
N ASP A 30 24.13 -5.63 -20.60
CA ASP A 30 22.78 -5.91 -21.09
C ASP A 30 22.53 -7.43 -20.98
N ASN A 31 21.98 -7.84 -19.83
CA ASN A 31 21.69 -9.22 -19.51
C ASN A 31 20.20 -9.36 -19.14
N ASP A 32 19.44 -10.03 -20.01
CA ASP A 32 18.02 -10.30 -19.80
C ASP A 32 17.76 -11.04 -18.48
N LYS A 33 18.70 -11.87 -18.00
CA LYS A 33 18.56 -12.57 -16.71
C LYS A 33 18.58 -11.59 -15.54
N SER A 34 19.47 -10.59 -15.55
CA SER A 34 19.52 -9.56 -14.49
C SER A 34 18.22 -8.76 -14.45
N ARG A 35 17.66 -8.44 -15.63
CA ARG A 35 16.36 -7.75 -15.74
C ARG A 35 15.21 -8.62 -15.23
N GLN A 36 15.21 -9.91 -15.53
CA GLN A 36 14.21 -10.85 -15.02
C GLN A 36 14.28 -11.02 -13.50
N LEU A 37 15.49 -11.14 -12.93
CA LEU A 37 15.69 -11.20 -11.48
C LEU A 37 15.18 -9.91 -10.80
N TRP A 38 15.50 -8.75 -11.36
CA TRP A 38 15.00 -7.47 -10.86
C TRP A 38 13.48 -7.38 -10.88
N LEU A 39 12.86 -7.71 -12.02
CA LEU A 39 11.42 -7.65 -12.20
C LEU A 39 10.67 -8.63 -11.28
N SER A 40 11.23 -9.80 -11.03
CA SER A 40 10.64 -10.82 -10.16
C SER A 40 10.58 -10.39 -8.69
N HIS A 41 11.52 -9.54 -8.26
CA HIS A 41 11.62 -9.04 -6.89
C HIS A 41 11.24 -7.56 -6.77
N LEU A 42 10.56 -7.01 -7.77
CA LEU A 42 10.12 -5.62 -7.77
C LEU A 42 9.07 -5.41 -6.69
N SER A 43 9.22 -4.34 -5.89
CA SER A 43 8.17 -3.94 -4.97
C SER A 43 6.89 -3.59 -5.72
N LEU A 44 5.72 -3.95 -5.16
CA LEU A 44 4.42 -3.63 -5.75
C LEU A 44 4.15 -2.12 -5.74
N PHE A 45 4.57 -1.45 -4.66
CA PHE A 45 4.38 -0.03 -4.43
C PHE A 45 5.73 0.65 -4.15
N SER A 46 5.84 1.92 -4.45
CA SER A 46 7.03 2.76 -4.22
C SER A 46 6.58 4.18 -3.89
N ASP A 47 7.35 4.86 -3.06
CA ASP A 47 7.32 6.32 -2.92
C ASP A 47 8.03 6.99 -4.11
N LYS A 48 7.97 8.32 -4.17
CA LYS A 48 8.86 9.12 -5.01
C LYS A 48 9.79 9.93 -4.11
N ALA A 49 10.88 10.43 -4.69
CA ALA A 49 11.83 11.27 -3.96
C ALA A 49 11.22 12.59 -3.46
N ASP A 50 10.15 13.07 -4.12
CA ASP A 50 9.55 14.38 -3.88
C ASP A 50 8.27 14.31 -3.01
N ASP A 51 7.72 13.12 -2.77
CA ASP A 51 6.54 12.94 -1.92
C ASP A 51 6.47 11.56 -1.25
N ASP A 52 5.97 11.53 -0.01
CA ASP A 52 5.82 10.31 0.80
C ASP A 52 4.60 9.45 0.37
N ALA A 53 3.93 9.81 -0.72
CA ALA A 53 2.75 9.09 -1.20
C ALA A 53 3.14 7.77 -1.87
N LEU A 54 2.31 6.75 -1.69
CA LEU A 54 2.51 5.45 -2.33
C LEU A 54 1.99 5.46 -3.77
N TYR A 55 2.77 4.87 -4.68
CA TYR A 55 2.42 4.71 -6.09
C TYR A 55 2.53 3.25 -6.54
N PRO A 56 1.67 2.80 -7.47
CA PRO A 56 1.79 1.47 -8.05
C PRO A 56 3.01 1.39 -8.98
N ARG A 57 3.76 0.29 -8.87
CA ARG A 57 4.86 -0.03 -9.79
C ARG A 57 4.32 -0.87 -10.93
N MET A 58 4.45 -0.35 -12.16
CA MET A 58 4.02 -1.07 -13.35
C MET A 58 4.98 -2.21 -13.65
N HIS A 59 4.43 -3.38 -14.02
CA HIS A 59 5.19 -4.57 -14.35
C HIS A 59 4.92 -4.97 -15.82
N PRO A 60 5.95 -5.21 -16.65
CA PRO A 60 5.77 -5.45 -18.09
C PRO A 60 4.87 -6.65 -18.44
N SER A 61 4.83 -7.67 -17.57
CA SER A 61 3.98 -8.87 -17.78
C SER A 61 2.60 -8.79 -17.15
N ARG A 62 2.22 -7.64 -16.58
CA ARG A 62 0.93 -7.45 -15.90
C ARG A 62 0.12 -6.39 -16.61
N ASP A 63 -1.20 -6.57 -16.60
CA ASP A 63 -2.10 -5.56 -17.13
C ASP A 63 -2.18 -4.36 -16.17
N ASN A 64 -2.11 -3.16 -16.73
CA ASN A 64 -2.11 -1.92 -15.95
C ASN A 64 -3.40 -1.71 -15.16
N SER A 65 -4.56 -2.15 -15.70
CA SER A 65 -5.83 -2.03 -14.99
C SER A 65 -5.89 -2.96 -13.77
N SER A 66 -5.36 -4.18 -13.90
CA SER A 66 -5.26 -5.11 -12.77
C SER A 66 -4.31 -4.62 -11.66
N VAL A 67 -3.19 -3.99 -12.05
CA VAL A 67 -2.25 -3.38 -11.09
C VAL A 67 -2.95 -2.24 -10.33
N LEU A 68 -3.65 -1.36 -11.04
CA LEU A 68 -4.37 -0.25 -10.44
C LEU A 68 -5.54 -0.71 -9.55
N GLU A 69 -6.26 -1.74 -9.97
CA GLU A 69 -7.32 -2.34 -9.16
C GLU A 69 -6.76 -2.89 -7.84
N THR A 70 -5.67 -3.66 -7.90
CA THR A 70 -5.00 -4.21 -6.72
C THR A 70 -4.52 -3.10 -5.78
N PHE A 71 -3.94 -2.04 -6.35
CA PHE A 71 -3.53 -0.85 -5.61
C PHE A 71 -4.71 -0.20 -4.89
N ASN A 72 -5.83 0.03 -5.58
CA ASN A 72 -7.03 0.63 -4.99
C ASN A 72 -7.64 -0.25 -3.89
N GLN A 73 -7.64 -1.58 -4.08
CA GLN A 73 -8.11 -2.53 -3.06
C GLN A 73 -7.23 -2.52 -1.82
N PHE A 74 -5.91 -2.45 -1.99
CA PHE A 74 -4.96 -2.30 -0.87
C PHE A 74 -5.24 -1.01 -0.08
N PHE A 75 -5.37 0.12 -0.78
CA PHE A 75 -5.69 1.41 -0.16
C PHE A 75 -7.01 1.37 0.63
N ALA A 76 -8.07 0.84 0.01
CA ALA A 76 -9.35 0.71 0.67
C ALA A 76 -9.27 -0.18 1.93
N SER A 77 -8.48 -1.26 1.86
CA SER A 77 -8.28 -2.16 3.00
C SER A 77 -7.53 -1.50 4.15
N MET A 78 -6.52 -0.66 3.85
CA MET A 78 -5.78 0.10 4.86
C MET A 78 -6.68 1.12 5.57
N ILE A 79 -7.47 1.88 4.81
CA ILE A 79 -8.44 2.84 5.36
C ILE A 79 -9.47 2.12 6.23
N LEU A 80 -10.05 1.02 5.72
CA LEU A 80 -11.03 0.24 6.48
C LEU A 80 -10.43 -0.28 7.78
N TYR A 81 -9.22 -0.85 7.73
CA TYR A 81 -8.54 -1.37 8.92
C TYR A 81 -8.31 -0.27 9.96
N ASP A 82 -7.80 0.88 9.54
CA ASP A 82 -7.52 1.98 10.47
C ASP A 82 -8.81 2.54 11.09
N LEU A 83 -9.85 2.81 10.28
CA LEU A 83 -11.14 3.25 10.79
C LEU A 83 -11.77 2.23 11.75
N SER A 84 -11.68 0.94 11.43
CA SER A 84 -12.19 -0.12 12.32
C SER A 84 -11.44 -0.14 13.65
N LYS A 85 -10.11 0.05 13.60
CA LYS A 85 -9.27 0.15 14.81
C LYS A 85 -9.62 1.38 15.63
N GLN A 86 -9.81 2.54 14.99
CA GLN A 86 -10.24 3.76 15.67
C GLN A 86 -11.58 3.54 16.35
N TRP A 87 -12.56 2.98 15.63
CA TRP A 87 -13.90 2.73 16.16
C TRP A 87 -13.91 1.83 17.41
N VAL A 88 -13.12 0.75 17.39
CA VAL A 88 -13.15 -0.24 18.48
C VAL A 88 -12.27 0.15 19.65
N SER A 89 -11.16 0.86 19.41
CA SER A 89 -10.07 0.98 20.40
C SER A 89 -9.69 2.41 20.77
N GLN A 90 -10.20 3.44 20.07
CA GLN A 90 -9.79 4.82 20.30
C GLN A 90 -10.98 5.68 20.74
N PRO A 91 -10.87 6.46 21.82
CA PRO A 91 -11.87 7.44 22.16
C PRO A 91 -11.81 8.65 21.21
N GLY A 92 -12.95 9.31 21.02
CA GLY A 92 -13.06 10.51 20.21
C GLY A 92 -13.53 10.25 18.76
N PRO A 93 -13.57 11.30 17.92
CA PRO A 93 -14.04 11.20 16.55
C PRO A 93 -13.02 10.51 15.64
N PHE A 94 -13.50 10.00 14.51
CA PHE A 94 -12.65 9.45 13.45
C PHE A 94 -11.67 10.52 12.92
N LYS A 95 -10.40 10.15 12.81
CA LYS A 95 -9.33 10.95 12.22
C LYS A 95 -9.02 10.42 10.82
N LEU A 96 -9.09 11.31 9.83
CA LEU A 96 -8.82 10.98 8.43
C LEU A 96 -7.45 11.52 7.96
N ASP A 97 -6.42 11.29 8.77
CA ASP A 97 -5.05 11.68 8.44
C ASP A 97 -4.34 10.54 7.70
N TYR A 98 -4.35 10.64 6.37
CA TYR A 98 -3.78 9.63 5.46
C TYR A 98 -2.66 10.23 4.60
N GLY A 99 -1.95 11.25 5.09
CA GLY A 99 -0.83 11.87 4.35
C GLY A 99 0.30 10.89 3.99
N TRP A 100 0.51 9.88 4.83
CA TRP A 100 1.44 8.77 4.59
C TRP A 100 0.99 7.80 3.48
N LEU A 101 -0.30 7.81 3.14
CA LEU A 101 -0.90 6.89 2.19
C LEU A 101 -1.12 7.58 0.84
N THR A 102 -1.61 8.82 0.85
CA THR A 102 -1.92 9.59 -0.35
C THR A 102 -1.64 11.08 -0.16
N ALA A 103 -1.04 11.70 -1.18
CA ALA A 103 -0.85 13.15 -1.25
C ALA A 103 -2.17 13.96 -1.31
N LYS A 104 -3.32 13.29 -1.50
CA LYS A 104 -4.64 13.92 -1.64
C LYS A 104 -5.57 13.69 -0.45
N TYR A 105 -5.04 13.41 0.74
CA TYR A 105 -5.87 13.06 1.90
C TYR A 105 -6.81 14.20 2.36
N GLU A 106 -6.44 15.46 2.10
CA GLU A 106 -7.25 16.64 2.41
C GLU A 106 -8.34 16.94 1.36
N ASP A 107 -8.34 16.23 0.23
CA ASP A 107 -9.34 16.43 -0.82
C ASP A 107 -10.72 15.98 -0.32
N PRO A 108 -11.78 16.81 -0.42
CA PRO A 108 -13.14 16.41 -0.04
C PRO A 108 -13.63 15.11 -0.72
N SER A 109 -13.12 14.80 -1.92
CA SER A 109 -13.40 13.53 -2.60
C SER A 109 -12.83 12.32 -1.87
N PHE A 110 -11.68 12.47 -1.22
CA PHE A 110 -11.05 11.42 -0.42
C PHE A 110 -11.85 11.15 0.87
N ILE A 111 -12.30 12.20 1.55
CA ILE A 111 -13.17 12.06 2.75
C ILE A 111 -14.44 11.28 2.38
N LYS A 112 -15.08 11.64 1.26
CA LYS A 112 -16.25 10.93 0.76
C LYS A 112 -15.94 9.47 0.43
N GLN A 113 -14.77 9.18 -0.12
CA GLN A 113 -14.34 7.82 -0.42
C GLN A 113 -14.11 7.01 0.87
N ALA A 114 -13.43 7.56 1.88
CA ALA A 114 -13.21 6.90 3.16
C ALA A 114 -14.53 6.57 3.85
N ASN A 115 -15.47 7.52 3.88
CA ASN A 115 -16.81 7.27 4.41
C ASN A 115 -17.57 6.21 3.60
N GLY A 116 -17.48 6.25 2.27
CA GLY A 116 -18.09 5.26 1.38
C GLY A 116 -17.53 3.85 1.58
N ILE A 117 -16.22 3.71 1.84
CA ILE A 117 -15.61 2.43 2.19
C ILE A 117 -16.21 1.91 3.50
N PHE A 118 -16.23 2.72 4.56
CA PHE A 118 -16.76 2.32 5.86
C PHE A 118 -18.24 1.92 5.77
N ASN A 119 -19.06 2.74 5.10
CA ASN A 119 -20.48 2.46 4.89
C ASN A 119 -20.71 1.18 4.10
N LYS A 120 -19.94 0.93 3.04
CA LYS A 120 -20.05 -0.31 2.25
C LYS A 120 -19.80 -1.56 3.11
N HIS A 121 -18.94 -1.47 4.12
CA HIS A 121 -18.57 -2.61 4.95
C HIS A 121 -19.45 -2.78 6.21
N TYR A 122 -19.87 -1.67 6.84
CA TYR A 122 -20.60 -1.71 8.11
C TYR A 122 -22.03 -1.19 8.06
N GLY A 123 -22.44 -0.54 6.96
CA GLY A 123 -23.79 0.02 6.78
C GLY A 123 -24.01 1.39 7.42
N TYR A 124 -23.00 1.96 8.08
CA TYR A 124 -23.06 3.25 8.77
C TYR A 124 -22.07 4.25 8.18
N ASN A 125 -22.39 5.54 8.23
CA ASN A 125 -21.44 6.61 7.97
C ASN A 125 -20.61 6.90 9.23
N LEU A 126 -19.46 7.54 9.04
CA LEU A 126 -18.61 7.97 10.16
C LEU A 126 -19.31 8.98 11.08
N GLU A 127 -20.25 9.76 10.53
CA GLU A 127 -21.04 10.76 11.26
C GLU A 127 -22.25 10.17 12.00
N ASP A 128 -22.58 8.89 11.77
CA ASP A 128 -23.72 8.24 12.44
C ASP A 128 -23.41 7.91 13.92
N PHE A 129 -22.16 8.08 14.35
CA PHE A 129 -21.69 7.75 15.69
C PHE A 129 -21.61 8.98 16.58
N GLU A 130 -22.23 8.89 17.75
CA GLU A 130 -22.15 9.90 18.80
C GLU A 130 -21.13 9.49 19.87
N ILE A 131 -20.29 10.43 20.27
CA ILE A 131 -19.33 10.22 21.37
C ILE A 131 -20.10 10.34 22.69
N VAL A 132 -20.10 9.28 23.47
CA VAL A 132 -20.70 9.28 24.79
C VAL A 132 -19.60 9.62 25.80
N ASP A 133 -19.60 10.85 26.31
CA ASP A 133 -18.74 11.29 27.41
C ASP A 133 -19.20 10.63 28.72
N ASN A 134 -18.81 9.39 28.96
CA ASN A 134 -19.04 8.71 30.24
C ASN A 134 -17.75 8.07 30.75
N LEU A 135 -16.90 8.90 31.36
CA LEU A 135 -16.00 8.49 32.45
C LEU A 135 -16.09 9.52 33.58
N SER A 136 -17.28 9.62 34.15
CA SER A 136 -17.47 10.04 35.53
C SER A 136 -18.02 8.85 36.31
N GLU A 137 -17.12 7.95 36.73
CA GLU A 137 -17.24 7.07 37.90
C GLU A 137 -15.82 6.66 38.35
#